data_AF-A0A952E9R1-F1
#
_entry.id   AF-A0A952E9R1-F1
#
_cell.length_a   1.000
_cell.length_b   1.000
_cell.length_c   1.000
_cell.angle_alpha   90.00
_cell.angle_beta   90.00
_cell.angle_gamma   90.00
#
_symmetry.space_group_name_H-M   'P 1'
#
loop_
_entity.id
_entity.type
_entity.pdbx_description
1 polymer ?
#
loop_
_entity_poly.entity_id
_entity_poly.type
_entity_poly.pdbx_seq_one_letter_code
_entity_poly.pdbx_strand_id
1 'polypeptide(L)'
;MASFRFPEQGLSILSRLELSELAAVNKKEYVAKAVSLASEQQYLAEMRSSLRQRMADSVLCDSKRLALEVEQAYRKMWYRWLESS
;
A
#
# COMPACT_ATOMS: atom_id res chain seq x y z
N MET A 1 -11.83 -4.79 -25.14
CA MET A 1 -10.57 -4.30 -24.53
C MET A 1 -10.59 -4.65 -23.06
N ALA A 2 -9.80 -5.63 -22.62
CA ALA A 2 -9.79 -6.05 -21.22
C ALA A 2 -9.18 -4.95 -20.35
N SER A 3 -9.97 -4.42 -19.41
CA SER A 3 -9.53 -3.47 -18.39
C SER A 3 -8.43 -4.14 -17.55
N PHE A 4 -7.20 -3.66 -17.70
CA PHE A 4 -6.08 -4.10 -16.89
C PHE A 4 -6.16 -3.35 -15.55
N ARG A 5 -6.84 -3.95 -14.57
CA ARG A 5 -6.88 -3.41 -13.20
C ARG A 5 -5.73 -4.04 -12.41
N PHE A 6 -4.72 -3.25 -12.07
CA PHE A 6 -3.75 -3.69 -11.06
C PHE A 6 -4.50 -3.93 -9.74
N PRO A 7 -4.15 -4.97 -8.96
CA PRO A 7 -4.75 -5.19 -7.66
C PRO A 7 -4.54 -3.96 -6.77
N GLU A 8 -5.64 -3.32 -6.36
CA GLU A 8 -5.67 -2.13 -5.47
C GLU A 8 -4.81 -2.33 -4.21
N GLN A 9 -4.65 -3.59 -3.77
CA GLN A 9 -3.85 -3.95 -2.61
C GLN A 9 -2.38 -3.53 -2.77
N GLY A 10 -1.79 -3.75 -3.94
CA GLY A 10 -0.40 -3.36 -4.20
C GLY A 10 -0.21 -1.86 -4.17
N LEU A 11 -1.14 -1.11 -4.77
CA LEU A 11 -1.13 0.35 -4.75
C LEU A 11 -1.32 0.91 -3.33
N SER A 12 -2.21 0.32 -2.53
CA SER A 12 -2.42 0.72 -1.14
C SER A 12 -1.16 0.54 -0.30
N ILE A 13 -0.46 -0.58 -0.45
CA ILE A 13 0.82 -0.83 0.25
C ILE A 13 1.86 0.20 -0.18
N LEU A 14 2.05 0.41 -1.49
CA LEU A 14 3.00 1.38 -2.02
C LEU A 14 2.69 2.79 -1.52
N SER A 15 1.42 3.19 -1.50
CA SER A 15 0.99 4.49 -0.98
C SER A 15 1.34 4.67 0.50
N ARG A 16 1.12 3.64 1.33
CA ARG A 16 1.44 3.66 2.77
C ARG A 16 2.94 3.67 3.06
N LEU A 17 3.75 3.24 2.10
CA LEU A 17 5.21 3.27 2.19
C LEU A 17 5.82 4.49 1.50
N GLU A 18 5.04 5.41 0.93
CA GLU A 18 5.58 6.52 0.10
C GLU A 18 6.40 6.00 -1.11
N LEU A 19 5.90 4.96 -1.76
CA LEU A 19 6.44 4.33 -2.97
C LEU A 19 5.44 4.31 -4.13
N SER A 20 4.48 5.23 -4.14
CA SER A 20 3.40 5.27 -5.14
C SER A 20 3.94 5.54 -6.55
N GLU A 21 5.12 6.13 -6.68
CA GLU A 21 5.85 6.31 -7.93
C GLU A 21 6.23 4.99 -8.60
N LEU A 22 6.29 3.89 -7.86
CA LEU A 22 6.54 2.56 -8.42
C LEU A 22 5.28 1.92 -9.02
N ALA A 23 4.10 2.48 -8.73
CA ALA A 23 2.86 1.99 -9.31
C ALA A 23 2.79 2.35 -10.81
N ALA A 24 2.46 1.37 -11.64
CA ALA A 24 2.19 1.58 -13.05
C ALA A 24 0.69 1.58 -13.31
N VAL A 25 0.23 2.34 -14.32
CA VAL A 25 -1.19 2.41 -14.70
C VAL A 25 -1.53 1.50 -15.88
N ASN A 26 -0.52 0.96 -16.57
CA ASN A 26 -0.69 -0.04 -17.61
C ASN A 26 0.56 -0.95 -17.76
N LYS A 27 0.45 -1.99 -18.60
CA LYS A 27 1.55 -2.94 -18.84
C LYS A 27 2.82 -2.30 -19.41
N LYS A 28 2.69 -1.32 -20.31
CA LYS A 28 3.84 -0.66 -20.94
C LYS A 28 4.65 0.12 -19.90
N GLU A 29 3.95 0.86 -19.04
CA GLU A 29 4.58 1.57 -17.94
C GLU A 29 5.20 0.62 -16.91
N TYR A 30 4.53 -0.49 -16.59
CA TYR A 30 5.09 -1.50 -15.68
C TYR A 30 6.44 -2.02 -16.17
N VAL A 31 6.54 -2.37 -17.46
CA VAL A 31 7.80 -2.82 -18.05
C VAL A 31 8.84 -1.70 -18.02
N ALA A 32 8.47 -0.47 -18.39
CA ALA A 32 9.40 0.66 -18.37
C ALA A 32 9.98 0.93 -16.97
N LYS A 33 9.12 0.93 -15.93
CA LYS A 33 9.55 1.10 -14.54
C LYS A 33 10.42 -0.05 -14.07
N ALA A 34 10.05 -1.29 -14.36
CA ALA A 34 10.84 -2.47 -13.99
C ALA A 34 12.24 -2.44 -14.64
N VAL A 35 12.33 -2.07 -15.91
CA VAL A 35 13.62 -1.92 -16.62
C VAL A 35 14.45 -0.80 -16.01
N SER A 36 13.86 0.37 -15.76
CA SER A 36 14.55 1.50 -15.11
C SER A 36 15.14 1.10 -13.77
N LEU A 37 14.33 0.48 -12.91
CA LEU A 37 14.76 0.01 -11.58
C LEU A 37 15.86 -1.05 -11.67
N ALA A 38 15.78 -1.97 -12.63
CA ALA A 38 16.79 -3.00 -12.82
C ALA A 38 18.12 -2.44 -13.35
N SER A 39 18.07 -1.31 -14.06
CA SER A 39 19.25 -0.63 -14.60
C SER A 39 20.03 0.12 -13.52
N GLU A 40 19.35 0.57 -12.45
CA GLU A 40 19.93 1.34 -11.36
C GLU A 40 20.24 0.45 -10.15
N GLN A 41 21.24 -0.44 -10.29
CA GLN A 41 21.50 -1.51 -9.32
C GLN A 41 21.85 -1.00 -7.92
N GLN A 42 22.57 0.12 -7.81
CA GLN A 42 22.91 0.73 -6.52
C GLN A 42 21.66 1.28 -5.82
N TYR A 43 20.83 2.05 -6.53
CA TYR A 43 19.55 2.55 -6.01
C TYR A 43 18.64 1.40 -5.57
N LEU A 44 18.56 0.32 -6.36
CA LEU A 44 17.77 -0.86 -6.02
C LEU A 44 18.29 -1.54 -4.74
N ALA A 45 19.60 -1.62 -4.53
CA ALA A 45 20.18 -2.18 -3.32
C ALA A 45 19.87 -1.34 -2.08
N GLU A 46 20.01 -0.01 -2.16
CA GLU A 46 19.71 0.95 -1.09
C GLU A 46 18.22 0.96 -0.72
N MET A 47 17.34 0.92 -1.74
CA MET A 47 15.91 0.78 -1.53
C MET A 47 15.58 -0.54 -0.82
N ARG A 48 16.16 -1.66 -1.25
CA ARG A 48 15.90 -2.98 -0.64
C ARG A 48 16.46 -3.11 0.78
N SER A 49 17.58 -2.47 1.10
CA SER A 49 18.15 -2.49 2.44
C SER A 49 17.30 -1.71 3.43
N SER A 50 16.71 -0.58 3.01
CA SER A 50 15.84 0.23 3.86
C SER A 50 14.40 -0.30 3.99
N LEU A 51 13.92 -1.09 3.02
CA LEU A 51 12.51 -1.48 2.93
C LEU A 51 11.97 -2.23 4.15
N ARG A 52 12.78 -3.08 4.79
CA ARG A 52 12.33 -3.82 6.00
C ARG A 52 12.05 -2.89 7.17
N GLN A 53 12.92 -1.90 7.37
CA GLN A 53 12.75 -0.92 8.44
C GLN A 53 11.54 -0.02 8.14
N ARG A 54 11.41 0.46 6.90
CA ARG A 54 10.23 1.23 6.45
C ARG A 54 8.92 0.47 6.67
N MET A 55 8.89 -0.83 6.39
CA MET A 55 7.72 -1.67 6.67
C MET A 55 7.40 -1.72 8.16
N ALA A 56 8.41 -1.98 9.00
CA ALA A 56 8.24 -2.06 10.45
C ALA A 56 7.75 -0.74 11.07
N ASP A 57 8.22 0.40 10.54
CA ASP A 57 7.85 1.74 11.00
C ASP A 57 6.53 2.24 10.40
N SER A 58 6.02 1.57 9.36
CA SER A 58 4.77 1.98 8.70
C SER A 58 3.54 1.58 9.51
N VAL A 59 2.45 2.32 9.27
CA VAL A 59 1.12 2.01 9.81
C VAL A 59 0.60 0.63 9.38
N LEU A 60 1.19 0.00 8.36
CA LEU A 60 0.83 -1.36 7.93
C LEU A 60 1.20 -2.40 8.99
N CYS A 61 2.22 -2.14 9.81
CA CYS A 61 2.68 -3.04 10.87
C CYS A 61 2.27 -2.58 12.28
N ASP A 62 1.53 -1.48 12.41
CA ASP A 62 0.98 -1.03 13.68
C ASP A 62 -0.33 -1.77 14.02
N SER A 63 -0.17 -2.96 14.60
CA SER A 63 -1.29 -3.84 14.96
C SER A 63 -2.23 -3.22 16.00
N LYS A 64 -1.70 -2.43 16.95
CA LYS A 64 -2.49 -1.77 17.99
C LYS A 64 -3.39 -0.69 17.38
N ARG A 65 -2.83 0.13 16.50
CA ARG A 65 -3.61 1.14 15.78
C ARG A 65 -4.68 0.50 14.90
N LEU A 66 -4.34 -0.56 14.18
CA LEU A 66 -5.32 -1.27 13.35
C LEU A 66 -6.49 -1.80 14.19
N ALA A 67 -6.21 -2.44 15.33
CA ALA A 67 -7.25 -2.94 16.23
C ALA A 67 -8.16 -1.79 16.71
N LEU A 68 -7.58 -0.67 17.14
CA LEU A 68 -8.34 0.50 17.59
C LEU A 68 -9.23 1.09 16.48
N GLU A 69 -8.70 1.21 15.25
CA GLU A 69 -9.47 1.72 14.10
C GLU A 69 -10.66 0.80 13.78
N VAL A 70 -10.47 -0.52 13.88
CA VAL A 70 -11.53 -1.52 13.69
C VAL A 70 -12.59 -1.43 14.81
N GLU A 71 -12.17 -1.37 16.07
CA GLU A 71 -13.08 -1.23 17.22
C GLU A 71 -13.94 0.04 17.12
N GLN A 72 -13.33 1.15 16.72
CA GLN A 72 -14.06 2.40 16.48
C GLN A 72 -15.06 2.26 15.33
N ALA A 73 -14.70 1.57 14.26
CA ALA A 73 -15.62 1.31 13.14
C ALA A 73 -16.82 0.47 13.60
N TYR A 74 -16.60 -0.59 14.38
CA TYR A 74 -17.68 -1.40 14.95
C TYR A 74 -18.58 -0.58 15.87
N ARG A 75 -18.01 0.24 16.76
CA ARG A 75 -18.79 1.10 17.64
C ARG A 75 -19.65 2.12 16.85
N LYS A 76 -19.11 2.69 15.76
CA LYS A 76 -19.88 3.56 14.86
C LYS A 76 -21.03 2.82 14.18
N MET A 77 -20.79 1.61 13.68
CA MET A 77 -21.83 0.78 13.07
C MET A 77 -22.95 0.45 14.07
N TRP A 78 -22.57 0.13 15.31
CA TRP A 78 -23.51 -0.14 16.39
C TRP A 78 -24.40 1.07 16.71
N TYR A 79 -23.81 2.27 16.86
CA TYR A 79 -24.60 3.48 17.12
C TYR A 79 -25.56 3.81 15.98
N ARG A 80 -25.11 3.69 14.73
CA ARG A 80 -25.97 3.90 13.56
C ARG A 80 -27.16 2.94 13.53
N TRP A 81 -26.95 1.70 13.97
CA TRP A 81 -28.03 0.73 14.05
C TRP A 81 -29.05 1.09 15.14
N LEU A 82 -28.58 1.51 16.32
CA LEU A 82 -29.47 2.00 17.39
C LEU A 82 -30.27 3.25 16.99
N GLU A 83 -29.68 4.16 16.22
CA GLU A 83 -30.37 5.34 15.70
C GLU A 83 -31.39 5.00 14.59
N SER A 84 -31.22 3.86 13.93
CA SER A 84 -32.14 3.37 12.90
C SER A 84 -33.28 2.49 13.44
N SER A 85 -33.24 2.18 14.74
CA SER A 85 -34.24 1.38 15.46
C SER A 85 -35.17 2.29 16.27
#